data_AF-B9Z7T1-F1
#
_entry.id   AF-B9Z7T1-F1
#
_cell.length_a   1.000
_cell.length_b   1.000
_cell.length_c   1.000
_cell.angle_alpha   90.00
_cell.angle_beta   90.00
_cell.angle_gamma   90.00
#
_symmetry.space_group_name_H-M   'P 1'
#
loop_
_entity.id
_entity.type
_entity.pdbx_description
1 polymer ?
#
loop_
_entity_poly.entity_id
_entity_poly.type
_entity_poly.pdbx_seq_one_letter_code
_entity_poly.pdbx_strand_id
1 'polypeptide(L)'
;MNSTAKWLASALCVLGMTYAQAELAVDTKFAGSTKNQDQMTMEERITPEQEKFKQTWEQRVLQDIAASNEGITPTNGLADLSRAHLLWNGVDYYAWSVHYQSAEQIRRNREEVRMKINRPAIPGGGVCALFLHDKKLNPVTSIKINLPENNHATFCNGTRALGGAGKGADGLLLTVSYYLTDGKLAQRAQDIGKDWREQTLLLRLQKDATGRVQLVQDDRCLGNPNAYKNIPIARKALAKCKDMNNGWIMIEDR
;
A
#
# COMPACT_ATOMS: atom_id res chain seq x y z
N MET A 1 -12.75 1.96 74.06
CA MET A 1 -12.74 0.80 73.13
C MET A 1 -13.82 1.08 72.07
N ASN A 2 -13.51 1.90 71.07
CA ASN A 2 -13.14 1.53 69.68
C ASN A 2 -14.14 0.60 68.98
N SER A 3 -14.94 1.14 68.05
CA SER A 3 -14.80 0.83 66.61
C SER A 3 -15.93 1.50 65.80
N THR A 4 -15.58 2.57 65.10
CA THR A 4 -16.39 3.24 64.08
C THR A 4 -16.17 2.56 62.72
N ALA A 5 -17.18 1.90 62.17
CA ALA A 5 -17.15 1.34 60.82
C ALA A 5 -17.43 2.44 59.78
N LYS A 6 -16.38 2.90 59.09
CA LYS A 6 -16.48 3.75 57.90
C LYS A 6 -16.68 2.87 56.67
N TRP A 7 -17.84 2.96 56.05
CA TRP A 7 -18.09 2.43 54.71
C TRP A 7 -17.47 3.40 53.68
N LEU A 8 -16.38 2.96 53.04
CA LEU A 8 -15.82 3.60 51.84
C LEU A 8 -16.52 3.01 50.62
N ALA A 9 -17.44 3.76 50.04
CA ALA A 9 -17.97 3.48 48.71
C ALA A 9 -16.91 3.91 47.68
N SER A 10 -16.12 2.94 47.20
CA SER A 10 -15.28 3.12 46.02
C SER A 10 -16.18 3.25 44.79
N ALA A 11 -16.39 4.49 44.35
CA ALA A 11 -16.92 4.77 43.03
C ALA A 11 -15.92 4.28 41.97
N LEU A 12 -16.17 3.10 41.41
CA LEU A 12 -15.54 2.66 40.17
C LEU A 12 -16.00 3.63 39.06
N CYS A 13 -15.16 4.62 38.73
CA CYS A 13 -15.21 5.28 37.44
C CYS A 13 -14.79 4.26 36.38
N VAL A 14 -15.72 3.43 35.92
CA VAL A 14 -15.59 2.72 34.64
C VAL A 14 -15.68 3.80 33.56
N LEU A 15 -14.53 4.38 33.23
CA LEU A 15 -14.36 5.11 31.99
C LEU A 15 -14.67 4.10 30.88
N GLY A 16 -15.91 4.16 30.38
CA GLY A 16 -16.27 3.55 29.11
C GLY A 16 -15.41 4.23 28.05
N MET A 17 -14.24 3.65 27.78
CA MET A 17 -13.49 3.95 26.57
C MET A 17 -14.38 3.47 25.45
N THR A 18 -15.16 4.37 24.89
CA THR A 18 -15.80 4.17 23.60
C THR A 18 -14.66 3.87 22.64
N TYR A 19 -14.54 2.60 22.30
CA TYR A 19 -13.62 2.17 21.27
C TYR A 19 -14.08 2.82 19.97
N ALA A 20 -13.47 3.95 19.62
CA ALA A 20 -13.67 4.58 18.35
C ALA A 20 -13.27 3.55 17.28
N GLN A 21 -14.28 2.99 16.59
CA GLN A 21 -14.03 2.19 15.40
C GLN A 21 -13.28 3.08 14.42
N ALA A 22 -12.12 2.61 13.97
CA ALA A 22 -11.23 3.39 13.13
C ALA A 22 -11.80 3.47 11.71
N GLU A 23 -12.64 4.46 11.43
CA GLU A 23 -13.19 4.63 10.09
C GLU A 23 -12.08 5.05 9.13
N LEU A 24 -11.85 4.22 8.09
CA LEU A 24 -10.99 4.56 6.97
C LEU A 24 -11.85 5.01 5.78
N ALA A 25 -11.82 6.30 5.47
CA ALA A 25 -12.35 6.81 4.21
C ALA A 25 -11.22 6.97 3.19
N VAL A 26 -11.47 6.57 1.95
CA VAL A 26 -10.48 6.63 0.87
C VAL A 26 -11.07 7.39 -0.31
N ASP A 27 -10.42 8.49 -0.68
CA ASP A 27 -10.73 9.29 -1.87
C ASP A 27 -9.66 9.05 -2.94
N THR A 28 -10.10 8.54 -4.09
CA THR A 28 -9.24 8.29 -5.26
C THR A 28 -9.30 9.43 -6.28
N LYS A 29 -9.81 10.62 -5.94
CA LYS A 29 -9.77 11.82 -6.80
C LYS A 29 -8.35 12.19 -7.26
N PHE A 30 -7.33 11.72 -6.54
CA PHE A 30 -5.92 11.89 -6.91
C PHE A 30 -5.34 10.74 -7.74
N ALA A 31 -6.11 9.67 -7.97
CA ALA A 31 -5.68 8.57 -8.84
C ALA A 31 -5.56 9.11 -10.26
N GLY A 32 -4.38 8.92 -10.87
CA GLY A 32 -4.19 9.26 -12.27
C GLY A 32 -5.22 8.52 -13.12
N SER A 33 -6.18 9.26 -13.66
CA SER A 33 -7.14 8.72 -14.62
C SER A 33 -6.37 8.28 -15.86
N THR A 34 -6.59 7.04 -16.32
CA THR A 34 -6.10 6.54 -17.61
C THR A 34 -6.86 7.13 -18.79
N LYS A 35 -7.85 8.01 -18.55
CA LYS A 35 -8.53 8.74 -19.63
C LYS A 35 -7.58 9.79 -20.21
N ASN A 36 -7.54 9.89 -21.53
CA ASN A 36 -6.90 11.03 -22.20
C ASN A 36 -7.46 12.34 -21.62
N GLN A 37 -6.61 13.35 -21.45
CA GLN A 37 -7.00 14.68 -20.94
C GLN A 37 -8.24 15.26 -21.66
N ASP A 38 -8.44 14.88 -22.92
CA ASP A 38 -9.56 15.29 -23.78
C ASP A 38 -10.92 14.66 -23.39
N GLN A 39 -10.93 13.65 -22.53
CA GLN A 39 -12.13 12.93 -22.06
C GLN A 39 -12.52 13.30 -20.62
N MET A 40 -11.81 14.23 -19.98
CA MET A 40 -12.14 14.72 -18.64
C MET A 40 -13.13 15.89 -18.75
N THR A 41 -14.17 15.87 -17.92
CA THR A 41 -15.12 16.99 -17.85
C THR A 41 -14.42 18.25 -17.33
N MET A 42 -14.99 19.44 -17.58
CA MET A 42 -14.38 20.70 -17.13
C MET A 42 -14.24 20.78 -15.59
N GLU A 43 -15.09 20.06 -14.85
CA GLU A 43 -15.06 19.90 -13.39
C GLU A 43 -14.00 18.91 -12.90
N GLU A 44 -13.55 17.98 -13.76
CA GLU A 44 -12.49 17.00 -13.46
C GLU A 44 -11.08 17.57 -13.72
N ARG A 45 -10.94 18.77 -14.29
CA ARG A 45 -9.63 19.37 -14.56
C ARG A 45 -8.88 19.66 -13.26
N ILE A 46 -7.73 19.01 -13.11
CA ILE A 46 -6.76 19.26 -12.03
C ILE A 46 -6.43 20.76 -12.01
N THR A 47 -6.64 21.41 -10.86
CA THR A 47 -6.28 22.82 -10.70
C THR A 47 -4.76 22.98 -10.69
N PRO A 48 -4.22 24.17 -11.04
CA PRO A 48 -2.78 24.42 -10.95
C PRO A 48 -2.21 24.14 -9.55
N GLU A 49 -3.00 24.37 -8.50
CA GLU A 49 -2.64 24.06 -7.12
C GLU A 49 -2.54 22.55 -6.86
N GLN A 50 -3.51 21.76 -7.36
CA GLN A 50 -3.48 20.30 -7.25
C GLN A 50 -2.31 19.69 -8.02
N GLU A 51 -1.97 20.23 -9.20
CA GLU A 51 -0.82 19.77 -9.97
C GLU A 51 0.50 20.11 -9.26
N LYS A 52 0.61 21.32 -8.69
CA LYS A 52 1.76 21.71 -7.85
C LYS A 52 1.89 20.82 -6.61
N PHE A 53 0.78 20.51 -5.95
CA PHE A 53 0.75 19.58 -4.82
C PHE A 53 1.26 18.21 -5.23
N LYS A 54 0.75 17.65 -6.33
CA LYS A 54 1.16 16.36 -6.88
C LYS A 54 2.64 16.31 -7.23
N GLN A 55 3.17 17.34 -7.89
CA GLN A 55 4.60 17.45 -8.19
C GLN A 55 5.44 17.51 -6.91
N THR A 56 5.01 18.28 -5.91
CA THR A 56 5.68 18.36 -4.61
C THR A 56 5.70 17.01 -3.92
N TRP A 57 4.57 16.31 -3.93
CA TRP A 57 4.45 14.97 -3.37
C TRP A 57 5.38 13.96 -4.09
N GLU A 58 5.54 14.09 -5.41
CA GLU A 58 6.42 13.24 -6.21
C GLU A 58 7.87 13.36 -5.76
N GLN A 59 8.31 14.62 -5.63
CA GLN A 59 9.66 14.92 -5.18
C GLN A 59 9.90 14.37 -3.76
N ARG A 60 8.89 14.41 -2.88
CA ARG A 60 9.00 13.83 -1.53
C ARG A 60 9.15 12.32 -1.56
N VAL A 61 8.34 11.61 -2.33
CA VAL A 61 8.47 10.14 -2.46
C VAL A 61 9.84 9.77 -3.02
N LEU A 62 10.33 10.49 -4.04
CA LEU A 62 11.67 10.26 -4.59
C LEU A 62 12.78 10.51 -3.55
N GLN A 63 12.64 11.54 -2.71
CA GLN A 63 13.56 11.81 -1.60
C GLN A 63 13.51 10.69 -0.54
N ASP A 64 12.34 10.17 -0.21
CA ASP A 64 12.21 9.08 0.76
C ASP A 64 12.82 7.78 0.25
N ILE A 65 12.64 7.45 -1.04
CA ILE A 65 13.32 6.33 -1.69
C ILE A 65 14.84 6.53 -1.62
N ALA A 66 15.34 7.72 -1.97
CA ALA A 66 16.75 8.06 -1.88
C ALA A 66 17.32 7.87 -0.47
N ALA A 67 16.61 8.38 0.54
CA ALA A 67 17.00 8.33 1.95
C ALA A 67 17.01 6.89 2.50
N SER A 68 16.20 6.00 1.94
CA SER A 68 16.19 4.58 2.31
C SER A 68 17.38 3.77 1.77
N ASN A 69 18.30 4.39 1.02
CA ASN A 69 19.43 3.73 0.34
C ASN A 69 19.01 2.61 -0.63
N GLU A 70 17.77 2.62 -1.10
CA GLU A 70 17.21 1.56 -1.95
C GLU A 70 17.60 1.68 -3.43
N GLY A 71 18.49 2.62 -3.79
CA GLY A 71 18.90 2.85 -5.17
C GLY A 71 17.84 3.64 -5.94
N ILE A 72 18.28 4.64 -6.71
CA ILE A 72 17.36 5.51 -7.45
C ILE A 72 17.51 5.19 -8.93
N THR A 73 16.56 4.44 -9.45
CA THR A 73 16.15 4.56 -10.85
C THR A 73 14.65 4.30 -10.88
N PRO A 74 13.81 5.33 -10.70
CA PRO A 74 12.40 5.19 -11.05
C PRO A 74 12.37 4.67 -12.49
N THR A 75 11.75 3.51 -12.70
CA THR A 75 11.66 2.95 -14.05
C THR A 75 10.95 3.97 -14.95
N ASN A 76 11.50 4.21 -16.14
CA ASN A 76 10.95 5.15 -17.13
C ASN A 76 9.43 4.99 -17.24
N GLY A 77 8.69 5.96 -16.70
CA GLY A 77 7.24 5.92 -16.62
C GLY A 77 6.73 5.73 -15.18
N LEU A 78 6.73 6.83 -14.42
CA LEU A 78 5.84 7.06 -13.27
C LEU A 78 4.35 7.14 -13.69
N ALA A 79 3.98 6.52 -14.81
CA ALA A 79 2.69 6.68 -15.48
C ALA A 79 1.56 5.86 -14.83
N ASP A 80 1.89 4.73 -14.19
CA ASP A 80 0.92 3.82 -13.56
C ASP A 80 0.91 3.96 -12.03
N LEU A 81 0.82 5.19 -11.53
CA LEU A 81 0.93 5.46 -10.10
C LEU A 81 -0.42 5.61 -9.45
N SER A 82 -0.71 4.67 -8.54
CA SER A 82 -1.94 4.68 -7.77
C SER A 82 -1.74 5.55 -6.53
N ARG A 83 -2.51 6.64 -6.48
CA ARG A 83 -2.52 7.60 -5.37
C ARG A 83 -3.89 7.60 -4.72
N ALA A 84 -3.91 7.81 -3.40
CA ALA A 84 -5.14 7.92 -2.63
C ALA A 84 -4.98 8.96 -1.52
N HIS A 85 -6.03 9.72 -1.26
CA HIS A 85 -6.20 10.45 -0.02
C HIS A 85 -7.00 9.59 0.96
N LEU A 86 -6.60 9.64 2.23
CA LEU A 86 -7.06 8.76 3.27
C LEU A 86 -7.45 9.58 4.49
N LEU A 87 -8.60 9.28 5.07
CA LEU A 87 -8.95 9.75 6.40
C LEU A 87 -8.93 8.54 7.32
N TRP A 88 -8.01 8.52 8.29
CA TRP A 88 -7.91 7.44 9.26
C TRP A 88 -7.91 8.02 10.68
N ASN A 89 -8.87 7.62 11.50
CA ASN A 89 -9.09 8.18 12.85
C ASN A 89 -9.21 9.72 12.83
N GLY A 90 -9.87 10.28 11.82
CA GLY A 90 -10.04 11.73 11.65
C GLY A 90 -8.78 12.48 11.22
N VAL A 91 -7.71 11.78 10.85
CA VAL A 91 -6.46 12.38 10.38
C VAL A 91 -6.27 12.12 8.89
N ASP A 92 -5.95 13.19 8.15
CA ASP A 92 -5.65 13.14 6.72
C ASP A 92 -4.26 12.57 6.43
N TYR A 93 -4.23 11.61 5.50
CA TYR A 93 -3.02 11.05 4.94
C TYR A 93 -3.09 10.97 3.41
N TYR A 94 -1.92 10.96 2.80
CA TYR A 94 -1.74 10.85 1.36
C TYR A 94 -0.89 9.61 1.09
N ALA A 95 -1.46 8.64 0.38
CA ALA A 95 -0.82 7.38 0.07
C ALA A 95 -0.46 7.27 -1.41
N TRP A 96 0.78 6.86 -1.67
CA TRP A 96 1.31 6.71 -3.02
C TRP A 96 2.00 5.36 -3.16
N SER A 97 1.45 4.50 -4.00
CA SER A 97 2.11 3.26 -4.38
C SER A 97 3.08 3.48 -5.55
N VAL A 98 4.32 3.05 -5.40
CA VAL A 98 5.37 3.19 -6.41
C VAL A 98 6.06 1.86 -6.67
N HIS A 99 6.67 1.77 -7.85
CA HIS A 99 7.60 0.72 -8.21
C HIS A 99 8.97 1.34 -8.54
N TYR A 100 10.04 0.79 -7.99
CA TYR A 100 11.41 1.21 -8.24
C TYR A 100 12.38 0.03 -8.19
N GLN A 101 13.55 0.16 -8.83
CA GLN A 101 14.61 -0.86 -8.76
C GLN A 101 15.30 -0.81 -7.40
N SER A 102 15.50 -1.96 -6.75
CA SER A 102 16.22 -2.01 -5.47
C SER A 102 17.73 -1.90 -5.65
N ALA A 103 18.43 -1.48 -4.60
CA ALA A 103 19.88 -1.41 -4.57
C ALA A 103 20.52 -2.78 -4.84
N GLU A 104 19.90 -3.85 -4.32
CA GLU A 104 20.32 -5.23 -4.57
C GLU A 104 20.18 -5.62 -6.03
N GLN A 105 19.08 -5.25 -6.69
CA GLN A 105 18.90 -5.51 -8.12
C GLN A 105 19.89 -4.70 -8.95
N ILE A 106 20.12 -3.43 -8.63
CA ILE A 106 21.13 -2.59 -9.29
C ILE A 106 22.52 -3.22 -9.12
N ARG A 107 22.86 -3.71 -7.93
CA ARG A 107 24.13 -4.41 -7.65
C ARG A 107 24.26 -5.67 -8.51
N ARG A 108 23.24 -6.53 -8.55
CA ARG A 108 23.23 -7.74 -9.38
C ARG A 108 23.40 -7.44 -10.86
N ASN A 109 22.63 -6.48 -11.39
CA ASN A 109 22.72 -6.07 -12.78
C ASN A 109 24.13 -5.58 -13.13
N ARG A 110 24.77 -4.80 -12.25
CA ARG A 110 26.16 -4.35 -12.42
C ARG A 110 27.15 -5.51 -12.41
N GLU A 111 26.96 -6.48 -11.52
CA GLU A 111 27.82 -7.67 -11.42
C GLU A 111 27.71 -8.57 -12.65
N GLU A 112 26.50 -8.80 -13.16
CA GLU A 112 26.27 -9.58 -14.38
C GLU A 112 26.94 -8.94 -15.60
N VAL A 113 26.79 -7.61 -15.75
CA VAL A 113 27.47 -6.83 -16.80
C VAL A 113 29.00 -6.95 -16.65
N ARG A 114 29.52 -6.80 -15.42
CA ARG A 114 30.96 -6.92 -15.13
C ARG A 114 31.50 -8.31 -15.47
N MET A 115 30.74 -9.37 -15.17
CA MET A 115 31.11 -10.75 -15.44
C MET A 115 30.97 -11.15 -16.91
N LYS A 116 30.52 -10.24 -17.79
CA LYS A 116 30.23 -10.51 -19.21
C LYS A 116 29.32 -11.73 -19.38
N ILE A 117 28.43 -11.95 -18.42
CA ILE A 117 27.43 -13.01 -18.54
C ILE A 117 26.56 -12.62 -19.72
N ASN A 118 26.60 -13.41 -20.79
CA ASN A 118 25.86 -13.15 -22.02
C ASN A 118 24.37 -13.55 -21.84
N ARG A 119 23.76 -13.06 -20.76
CA ARG A 119 22.33 -13.15 -20.50
C ARG A 119 21.74 -11.76 -20.70
N PRO A 120 20.56 -11.65 -21.32
CA PRO A 120 19.82 -10.39 -21.33
C PRO A 120 19.62 -9.97 -19.87
N ALA A 121 20.11 -8.79 -19.48
CA ALA A 121 19.77 -8.19 -18.21
C ALA A 121 18.24 -8.14 -18.12
N ILE A 122 17.65 -8.65 -17.04
CA ILE A 122 16.19 -8.68 -16.88
C ILE A 122 15.72 -7.21 -16.85
N PRO A 123 15.05 -6.72 -17.91
CA PRO A 123 14.65 -5.34 -17.98
C PRO A 123 13.41 -5.15 -17.11
N GLY A 124 13.50 -4.27 -16.12
CA GLY A 124 12.42 -4.01 -15.17
C GLY A 124 12.47 -4.95 -13.97
N GLY A 125 11.45 -4.87 -13.11
CA GLY A 125 11.48 -5.52 -11.82
C GLY A 125 12.02 -4.63 -10.71
N GLY A 126 11.63 -4.92 -9.47
CA GLY A 126 12.18 -4.28 -8.28
C GLY A 126 11.25 -4.42 -7.10
N VAL A 127 11.08 -3.32 -6.37
CA VAL A 127 10.25 -3.22 -5.18
C VAL A 127 8.97 -2.47 -5.55
N CYS A 128 7.83 -3.04 -5.16
CA CYS A 128 6.63 -2.24 -4.97
C CYS A 128 6.56 -1.79 -3.53
N ALA A 129 6.24 -0.53 -3.32
CA ALA A 129 6.11 0.04 -1.99
C ALA A 129 4.92 0.99 -1.94
N LEU A 130 4.36 1.16 -0.74
CA LEU A 130 3.36 2.18 -0.44
C LEU A 130 3.98 3.17 0.55
N PHE A 131 3.99 4.45 0.17
CA PHE A 131 4.41 5.54 1.02
C PHE A 131 3.19 6.27 1.56
N LEU A 132 3.23 6.66 2.84
CA LEU A 132 2.20 7.42 3.51
C LEU A 132 2.79 8.73 4.02
N HIS A 133 2.16 9.83 3.65
CA HIS A 133 2.51 11.18 4.07
C HIS A 133 1.37 11.86 4.82
N ASP A 134 1.68 12.82 5.67
CA ASP A 134 0.67 13.68 6.30
C ASP A 134 0.20 14.79 5.32
N LYS A 135 -0.75 15.62 5.75
CA LYS A 135 -1.24 16.76 4.94
C LYS A 135 -0.20 17.83 4.57
N LYS A 136 0.94 17.84 5.25
CA LYS A 136 2.08 18.72 4.95
C LYS A 136 3.14 17.99 4.13
N LEU A 137 2.83 16.78 3.67
CA LEU A 137 3.72 15.90 2.92
C LEU A 137 4.97 15.45 3.71
N ASN A 138 4.90 15.44 5.05
CA ASN A 138 5.95 14.82 5.86
C ASN A 138 5.78 13.29 5.81
N PRO A 139 6.88 12.51 5.73
CA PRO A 139 6.81 11.06 5.74
C PRO A 139 6.24 10.57 7.07
N VAL A 140 5.21 9.73 7.01
CA VAL A 140 4.60 9.09 8.18
C VAL A 140 5.12 7.67 8.32
N THR A 141 4.99 6.88 7.25
CA THR A 141 5.47 5.49 7.20
C THR A 141 5.55 5.03 5.75
N SER A 142 6.25 3.92 5.52
CA SER A 142 6.24 3.22 4.24
C SER A 142 6.30 1.72 4.47
N ILE A 143 5.81 0.97 3.50
CA ILE A 143 5.90 -0.49 3.48
C ILE A 143 6.40 -0.95 2.11
N LYS A 144 7.40 -1.84 2.13
CA LYS A 144 7.73 -2.65 0.96
C LYS A 144 6.79 -3.83 0.91
N ILE A 145 6.19 -4.03 -0.25
CA ILE A 145 5.25 -5.11 -0.46
C ILE A 145 5.99 -6.45 -0.39
N ASN A 146 5.53 -7.32 0.51
CA ASN A 146 6.03 -8.67 0.60
C ASN A 146 5.36 -9.49 -0.52
N LEU A 147 6.06 -9.63 -1.63
CA LEU A 147 5.63 -10.49 -2.72
C LEU A 147 5.80 -11.96 -2.33
N PRO A 148 4.97 -12.87 -2.87
CA PRO A 148 5.10 -14.29 -2.63
C PRO A 148 6.37 -14.81 -3.30
N GLU A 149 6.85 -15.98 -2.89
CA GLU A 149 8.03 -16.60 -3.51
C GLU A 149 9.26 -15.67 -3.39
N ASN A 150 9.42 -15.04 -2.21
CA ASN A 150 10.39 -13.97 -1.90
C ASN A 150 11.85 -14.41 -1.71
N ASN A 151 12.24 -15.59 -2.20
CA ASN A 151 13.60 -16.15 -2.14
C ASN A 151 14.60 -15.41 -3.07
N HIS A 152 14.43 -14.09 -3.22
CA HIS A 152 15.09 -13.24 -4.22
C HIS A 152 14.75 -13.59 -5.69
N ALA A 153 13.80 -14.49 -5.92
CA ALA A 153 13.38 -14.89 -7.27
C ALA A 153 12.08 -14.21 -7.73
N THR A 154 11.65 -13.13 -7.08
CA THR A 154 10.40 -12.42 -7.43
C THR A 154 10.62 -10.92 -7.48
N PHE A 155 10.24 -10.30 -8.60
CA PHE A 155 10.35 -8.86 -8.80
C PHE A 155 9.00 -8.21 -9.06
N CYS A 156 8.78 -7.05 -8.45
CA CYS A 156 7.60 -6.25 -8.77
C CYS A 156 7.76 -5.59 -10.13
N ASN A 157 6.71 -5.64 -10.95
CA ASN A 157 6.65 -5.03 -12.27
C ASN A 157 5.81 -3.76 -12.30
N GLY A 158 5.06 -3.48 -11.23
CA GLY A 158 4.31 -2.24 -11.11
C GLY A 158 3.17 -2.32 -10.11
N THR A 159 2.70 -1.16 -9.70
CA THR A 159 1.44 -0.99 -8.97
C THR A 159 0.34 -0.69 -9.97
N ARG A 160 -0.81 -1.33 -9.86
CA ARG A 160 -1.92 -1.22 -10.84
C ARG A 160 -3.11 -0.44 -10.32
N ALA A 161 -3.41 -0.56 -9.03
CA ALA A 161 -4.55 0.12 -8.42
C ALA A 161 -4.34 0.28 -6.91
N LEU A 162 -4.85 1.38 -6.34
CA LEU A 162 -4.93 1.63 -4.91
C LEU A 162 -6.34 2.13 -4.57
N GLY A 163 -6.92 1.63 -3.49
CA GLY A 163 -8.21 2.13 -3.01
C GLY A 163 -8.62 1.49 -1.70
N GLY A 164 -9.73 1.93 -1.11
CA GLY A 164 -10.20 1.36 0.17
C GLY A 164 -10.66 -0.09 0.06
N ALA A 165 -10.57 -0.84 1.15
CA ALA A 165 -11.06 -2.21 1.26
C ALA A 165 -12.60 -2.31 1.25
N GLY A 166 -13.30 -1.19 1.39
CA GLY A 166 -14.76 -1.10 1.28
C GLY A 166 -15.43 -1.02 2.65
N LYS A 167 -16.77 -0.96 2.67
CA LYS A 167 -17.55 -0.88 3.91
C LYS A 167 -17.31 -2.10 4.78
N GLY A 168 -17.06 -1.88 6.07
CA GLY A 168 -16.83 -2.95 7.06
C GLY A 168 -15.42 -3.56 7.01
N ALA A 169 -14.49 -2.96 6.27
CA ALA A 169 -13.11 -3.44 6.15
C ALA A 169 -12.13 -2.28 6.29
N ASP A 170 -11.50 -2.14 7.46
CA ASP A 170 -10.51 -1.09 7.69
C ASP A 170 -9.19 -1.44 7.01
N GLY A 171 -8.95 -0.86 5.83
CA GLY A 171 -7.69 -1.03 5.12
C GLY A 171 -7.70 -0.54 3.67
N LEU A 172 -6.53 -0.62 3.07
CA LEU A 172 -6.27 -0.33 1.67
C LEU A 172 -6.09 -1.62 0.89
N LEU A 173 -6.57 -1.60 -0.35
CA LEU A 173 -6.31 -2.61 -1.34
C LEU A 173 -5.30 -2.05 -2.34
N LEU A 174 -4.18 -2.74 -2.49
CA LEU A 174 -3.15 -2.44 -3.47
C LEU A 174 -3.05 -3.61 -4.45
N THR A 175 -3.35 -3.36 -5.72
CA THR A 175 -3.12 -4.32 -6.80
C THR A 175 -1.71 -4.12 -7.33
N VAL A 176 -0.92 -5.20 -7.41
CA VAL A 176 0.43 -5.20 -7.95
C VAL A 176 0.56 -6.23 -9.06
N SER A 177 1.46 -5.95 -10.01
CA SER A 177 1.95 -6.90 -11.00
C SER A 177 3.36 -7.31 -10.63
N TYR A 178 3.69 -8.58 -10.73
CA TYR A 178 5.02 -9.13 -10.43
C TYR A 178 5.34 -10.31 -11.34
N TYR A 179 6.60 -10.73 -11.37
CA TYR A 179 7.03 -11.93 -12.10
C TYR A 179 8.18 -12.63 -11.36
N LEU A 180 8.39 -13.90 -11.71
CA LEU A 180 9.50 -14.68 -11.19
C LEU A 180 10.75 -14.49 -12.04
N THR A 181 11.91 -14.33 -11.41
CA THR A 181 13.19 -14.04 -12.08
C THR A 181 13.95 -15.31 -12.46
N ASP A 182 13.52 -16.47 -11.99
CA ASP A 182 14.04 -17.79 -12.36
C ASP A 182 13.34 -18.41 -13.58
N GLY A 183 12.31 -17.74 -14.10
CA GLY A 183 11.57 -18.14 -15.29
C GLY A 183 12.37 -18.00 -16.59
N LYS A 184 11.85 -18.59 -17.67
CA LYS A 184 12.42 -18.42 -19.01
C LYS A 184 12.21 -16.98 -19.46
N LEU A 185 13.30 -16.30 -19.84
CA LEU A 185 13.20 -14.96 -20.41
C LEU A 185 12.39 -14.96 -21.70
N ALA A 186 11.62 -13.89 -21.92
CA ALA A 186 10.87 -13.68 -23.15
C ALA A 186 11.82 -13.70 -24.36
N GLN A 187 11.58 -14.58 -25.32
CA GLN A 187 12.40 -14.71 -26.53
C GLN A 187 11.91 -13.81 -27.67
N ARG A 188 10.63 -13.41 -27.63
CA ARG A 188 9.98 -12.57 -28.64
C ARG A 188 9.18 -11.48 -27.94
N ALA A 189 8.91 -10.38 -28.64
CA ALA A 189 8.15 -9.27 -28.08
C ALA A 189 6.76 -9.71 -27.55
N GLN A 190 6.08 -10.61 -28.26
CA GLN A 190 4.80 -11.18 -27.84
C GLN A 190 4.87 -12.08 -26.59
N ASP A 191 6.06 -12.49 -26.17
CA ASP A 191 6.26 -13.30 -24.96
C ASP A 191 6.41 -12.41 -23.72
N ILE A 192 6.62 -11.10 -23.89
CA ILE A 192 6.70 -10.13 -22.79
C ILE A 192 5.35 -10.10 -22.07
N GLY A 193 5.39 -10.26 -20.75
CA GLY A 193 4.21 -10.19 -19.89
C GLY A 193 3.40 -11.47 -19.76
N LYS A 194 3.73 -12.55 -20.51
CA LYS A 194 3.00 -13.82 -20.42
C LYS A 194 3.01 -14.44 -19.03
N ASP A 195 4.14 -14.31 -18.34
CA ASP A 195 4.34 -14.84 -16.99
C ASP A 195 4.14 -13.78 -15.89
N TRP A 196 3.60 -12.61 -16.24
CA TRP A 196 3.24 -11.61 -15.23
C TRP A 196 2.05 -12.10 -14.43
N ARG A 197 2.23 -12.05 -13.12
CA ARG A 197 1.22 -12.35 -12.12
C ARG A 197 0.66 -11.05 -11.61
N GLU A 198 -0.62 -11.07 -11.27
CA GLU A 198 -1.31 -9.94 -10.66
C GLU A 198 -2.01 -10.42 -9.40
N GLN A 199 -1.88 -9.64 -8.35
CA GLN A 199 -2.54 -9.91 -7.07
C GLN A 199 -2.98 -8.62 -6.43
N THR A 200 -3.93 -8.73 -5.49
CA THR A 200 -4.38 -7.59 -4.69
C THR A 200 -4.17 -7.90 -3.22
N LEU A 201 -3.47 -7.00 -2.54
CA LEU A 201 -3.07 -7.15 -1.15
C LEU A 201 -3.91 -6.24 -0.26
N LEU A 202 -4.20 -6.69 0.96
CA LEU A 202 -4.80 -5.86 2.00
C LEU A 202 -3.68 -5.25 2.84
N LEU A 203 -3.69 -3.93 2.96
CA LEU A 203 -2.77 -3.16 3.79
C LEU A 203 -3.59 -2.46 4.89
N ARG A 204 -3.17 -2.58 6.14
CA ARG A 204 -3.84 -1.94 7.29
C ARG A 204 -2.97 -0.85 7.88
N LEU A 205 -3.63 0.19 8.38
CA LEU A 205 -2.98 1.16 9.26
C LEU A 205 -3.15 0.70 10.70
N GLN A 206 -2.07 0.74 11.48
CA GLN A 206 -2.08 0.47 12.90
C GLN A 206 -1.16 1.44 13.63
N LYS A 207 -1.34 1.57 14.95
CA LYS A 207 -0.35 2.24 15.80
C LYS A 207 0.57 1.18 16.40
N ASP A 208 1.87 1.45 16.39
CA ASP A 208 2.83 0.64 17.15
C ASP A 208 2.75 0.94 18.65
N ALA A 209 3.54 0.23 19.45
CA ALA A 209 3.61 0.41 20.91
C ALA A 209 4.02 1.84 21.33
N THR A 210 4.63 2.61 20.43
CA THR A 210 5.03 4.01 20.65
C THR A 210 3.99 5.01 20.14
N GLY A 211 2.86 4.53 19.63
CA GLY A 211 1.79 5.35 19.06
C GLY A 211 2.05 5.83 17.62
N ARG A 212 3.14 5.41 16.99
CA ARG A 212 3.46 5.79 15.60
C ARG A 212 2.63 4.97 14.62
N VAL A 213 2.18 5.61 13.56
CA VAL A 213 1.40 4.97 12.50
C VAL A 213 2.31 4.08 11.67
N GLN A 214 1.84 2.88 11.37
CA GLN A 214 2.52 1.89 10.53
C GLN A 214 1.56 1.29 9.52
N LEU A 215 2.08 1.01 8.32
CA LEU A 215 1.42 0.17 7.33
C LEU A 215 1.82 -1.28 7.55
N VAL A 216 0.85 -2.18 7.56
CA VAL A 216 1.07 -3.63 7.68
C VAL A 216 0.32 -4.37 6.58
N GLN A 217 0.98 -5.33 5.95
CA GLN A 217 0.36 -6.23 5.00
C GLN A 217 -0.39 -7.34 5.76
N ASP A 218 -1.69 -7.47 5.50
CA ASP A 218 -2.56 -8.47 6.11
C ASP A 218 -2.96 -9.53 5.09
N ASP A 219 -2.22 -10.64 5.10
CA ASP A 219 -2.40 -11.74 4.16
C ASP A 219 -3.45 -12.78 4.62
N ARG A 220 -4.07 -12.60 5.80
CA ARG A 220 -4.96 -13.62 6.40
C ARG A 220 -6.20 -13.91 5.56
N CYS A 221 -6.80 -12.88 4.97
CA CYS A 221 -8.07 -13.00 4.24
C CYS A 221 -7.89 -13.26 2.74
N LEU A 222 -7.04 -12.46 2.08
CA LEU A 222 -6.86 -12.56 0.64
C LEU A 222 -5.83 -13.63 0.25
N GLY A 223 -4.93 -13.98 1.17
CA GLY A 223 -3.76 -14.80 0.87
C GLY A 223 -2.68 -14.04 0.11
N ASN A 224 -1.49 -14.61 0.11
CA ASN A 224 -0.32 -14.14 -0.62
C ASN A 224 0.54 -15.36 -1.00
N PRO A 225 0.53 -15.81 -2.27
CA PRO A 225 -0.10 -15.19 -3.44
C PRO A 225 -1.63 -15.25 -3.43
N ASN A 226 -2.27 -14.38 -4.21
CA ASN A 226 -3.67 -14.53 -4.64
C ASN A 226 -3.87 -14.15 -6.11
N ALA A 227 -5.03 -14.48 -6.68
CA ALA A 227 -5.35 -14.25 -8.10
C ALA A 227 -6.30 -13.06 -8.33
N TYR A 228 -6.47 -12.17 -7.35
CA TYR A 228 -7.38 -11.03 -7.46
C TYR A 228 -6.70 -9.90 -8.24
N LYS A 229 -7.10 -9.75 -9.50
CA LYS A 229 -6.48 -8.79 -10.44
C LYS A 229 -6.96 -7.34 -10.31
N ASN A 230 -7.96 -7.08 -9.48
CA ASN A 230 -8.47 -5.73 -9.27
C ASN A 230 -9.20 -5.58 -7.93
N ILE A 231 -9.37 -4.32 -7.53
CA ILE A 231 -10.01 -3.91 -6.27
C ILE A 231 -11.44 -4.45 -6.14
N PRO A 232 -12.36 -4.33 -7.12
CA PRO A 232 -13.72 -4.83 -6.96
C PRO A 232 -13.81 -6.33 -6.65
N ILE A 233 -12.99 -7.17 -7.30
CA ILE A 233 -12.97 -8.62 -7.03
C ILE A 233 -12.39 -8.87 -5.63
N ALA A 234 -11.30 -8.21 -5.26
CA ALA A 234 -10.70 -8.34 -3.93
C ALA A 234 -11.67 -7.93 -2.81
N ARG A 235 -12.46 -6.86 -3.00
CA ARG A 235 -13.52 -6.46 -2.04
C ARG A 235 -14.58 -7.55 -1.86
N LYS A 236 -15.01 -8.20 -2.94
CA LYS A 236 -15.97 -9.32 -2.87
C LYS A 236 -15.39 -10.52 -2.12
N ALA A 237 -14.08 -10.77 -2.26
CA ALA A 237 -13.39 -11.81 -1.50
C ALA A 237 -13.24 -11.44 -0.02
N LEU A 238 -12.83 -10.21 0.29
CA LEU A 238 -12.74 -9.69 1.66
C LEU A 238 -14.07 -9.78 2.40
N ALA A 239 -15.19 -9.44 1.75
CA ALA A 239 -16.52 -9.52 2.35
C ALA A 239 -16.93 -10.94 2.79
N LYS A 240 -16.27 -11.98 2.28
CA LYS A 240 -16.51 -13.38 2.68
C LYS A 240 -15.55 -13.85 3.80
N CYS A 241 -14.56 -13.05 4.15
CA CYS A 241 -13.58 -13.42 5.16
C CYS A 241 -14.18 -13.26 6.56
N LYS A 242 -14.34 -14.38 7.27
CA LYS A 242 -14.95 -14.43 8.61
C LYS A 242 -14.14 -13.67 9.68
N ASP A 243 -12.83 -13.55 9.46
CA ASP A 243 -11.91 -12.87 10.39
C ASP A 243 -12.04 -11.34 10.36
N MET A 244 -12.80 -10.76 9.43
CA MET A 244 -13.07 -9.32 9.43
C MET A 244 -14.01 -8.89 10.56
N ASN A 245 -14.76 -9.83 11.15
CA ASN A 245 -15.65 -9.58 12.28
C ASN A 245 -14.97 -9.74 13.65
N ASN A 246 -13.70 -10.15 13.71
CA ASN A 246 -13.01 -10.45 14.98
C ASN A 246 -12.06 -9.34 15.46
N GLY A 247 -12.21 -8.12 14.92
CA GLY A 247 -11.49 -6.92 15.39
C GLY A 247 -12.32 -5.95 16.24
N TRP A 248 -13.65 -6.05 16.20
CA TRP A 248 -14.55 -5.22 17.01
C TRP A 248 -15.80 -6.04 17.35
N ILE A 249 -16.05 -6.22 18.64
CA ILE A 249 -17.22 -6.94 19.16
C ILE A 249 -18.47 -6.22 18.68
N MET A 250 -19.28 -6.88 17.85
CA MET A 250 -20.69 -6.55 17.71
C MET A 250 -21.34 -6.89 19.05
N ILE A 251 -21.60 -5.88 19.88
CA ILE A 251 -22.51 -6.04 21.01
C ILE A 251 -23.90 -6.15 20.36
N GLU A 252 -24.40 -7.38 20.25
CA GLU A 252 -25.83 -7.60 20.09
C GLU A 252 -26.49 -7.25 21.42
N ASP A 253 -27.20 -6.11 21.45
CA ASP A 253 -28.09 -5.77 22.56
C ASP A 253 -29.13 -6.89 22.74
N ARG A 254 -29.15 -7.50 23.92
CA ARG A 254 -30.25 -8.29 24.46
C ARG A 254 -30.78 -7.65 25.72
#